data_AF-A0A9D5EFL2-F1
#
_entry.id   AF-A0A9D5EFL2-F1
#
_cell.length_a   1.000
_cell.length_b   1.000
_cell.length_c   1.000
_cell.angle_alpha   90.00
_cell.angle_beta   90.00
_cell.angle_gamma   90.00
#
_symmetry.space_group_name_H-M   'P 1'
#
loop_
_entity.id
_entity.type
_entity.pdbx_description
1 polymer ?
#
loop_
_entity_poly.entity_id
_entity_poly.type
_entity_poly.pdbx_seq_one_letter_code
_entity_poly.pdbx_strand_id
1 'polypeptide(L)'
;MEIIPALVGQGIVVKIRPLLADSKGRATAGLRVFPEPGSVGRPMASSASPRRGPSRSTLLAGLFVLVAGGIAWSGAPTLGARPAKPAAATLTLGGASRPASDASGAPVPLIERGGLPTRLVIPAAGIDTVVSEVGVVLEDGKPVWETAWRSAGHHLDSALPGQAGNMVISGHVSVADRSNVAVFRTLDAVGAGDVIEVYSGDSIYRYAVKTVSIAPPSAVRFLRSSQSATVTLITCTRDLKNRLVVVGTLI
;
A
#
# COMPACT_ATOMS: atom_id res chain seq x y z
N MET A 1 -9.56 -49.09 23.85
CA MET A 1 -8.13 -48.78 24.05
C MET A 1 -7.44 -48.94 22.70
N GLU A 2 -6.75 -47.98 22.12
CA GLU A 2 -6.23 -46.72 22.62
C GLU A 2 -5.89 -45.84 21.39
N ILE A 3 -6.27 -44.57 21.44
CA ILE A 3 -5.94 -43.55 20.45
C ILE A 3 -4.65 -42.88 20.93
N ILE A 4 -3.62 -42.80 20.08
CA ILE A 4 -2.55 -41.80 20.20
C ILE A 4 -2.34 -41.17 18.82
N PRO A 5 -2.60 -39.85 18.64
CA PRO A 5 -2.35 -39.15 17.39
C PRO A 5 -0.93 -38.56 17.39
N ALA A 6 -0.19 -38.76 16.30
CA ALA A 6 1.05 -38.03 16.05
C ALA A 6 0.75 -36.78 15.20
N LEU A 7 1.03 -35.64 15.82
CA LEU A 7 1.26 -34.32 15.25
C LEU A 7 2.19 -34.34 14.01
N VAL A 8 2.20 -33.20 13.31
CA VAL A 8 3.19 -32.67 12.34
C VAL A 8 2.61 -32.62 10.92
N GLY A 9 2.46 -31.48 10.27
CA GLY A 9 2.76 -30.10 10.59
C GLY A 9 2.18 -29.23 9.48
N GLN A 10 1.58 -28.09 9.82
CA GLN A 10 1.11 -27.12 8.84
C GLN A 10 2.34 -26.48 8.17
N GLY A 11 2.72 -27.02 7.01
CA GLY A 11 3.71 -26.43 6.13
C GLY A 11 3.22 -25.07 5.64
N ILE A 12 4.08 -24.07 5.75
CA ILE A 12 3.87 -22.75 5.14
C ILE A 12 3.87 -22.97 3.63
N VAL A 13 2.71 -22.86 2.98
CA VAL A 13 2.60 -22.83 1.52
C VAL A 13 2.84 -21.40 1.09
N VAL A 14 4.03 -21.10 0.56
CA VAL A 14 4.36 -19.79 -0.03
C VAL A 14 3.99 -19.83 -1.51
N LYS A 15 3.03 -19.00 -1.94
CA LYS A 15 2.66 -18.90 -3.36
C LYS A 15 3.59 -17.91 -4.08
N ILE A 16 4.64 -18.44 -4.72
CA ILE A 16 5.61 -17.64 -5.46
C ILE A 16 4.98 -17.15 -6.77
N ARG A 17 4.99 -15.84 -7.03
CA ARG A 17 4.67 -15.31 -8.36
C ARG A 17 5.94 -15.37 -9.23
N PRO A 18 5.92 -16.07 -10.38
CA PRO A 18 7.03 -16.01 -11.31
C PRO A 18 7.12 -14.59 -11.89
N LEU A 19 8.32 -14.02 -11.90
CA LEU A 19 8.60 -12.84 -12.72
C LEU A 19 8.29 -13.24 -14.17
N LEU A 20 7.41 -12.48 -14.83
CA LEU A 20 7.29 -12.55 -16.28
C LEU A 20 8.67 -12.27 -16.87
N ALA A 21 9.29 -13.30 -17.42
CA ALA A 21 10.49 -13.15 -18.22
C ALA A 21 10.15 -12.23 -19.39
N ASP A 22 10.93 -11.15 -19.56
CA ASP A 22 10.93 -10.43 -20.83
C ASP A 22 11.23 -11.42 -21.97
N SER A 23 10.54 -11.22 -23.09
CA SER A 23 10.54 -11.93 -24.37
C SER A 23 11.90 -12.24 -25.02
N LYS A 24 13.02 -12.07 -24.32
CA LYS A 24 14.38 -12.17 -24.88
C LYS A 24 15.35 -13.07 -24.12
N GLY A 25 14.92 -13.86 -23.14
CA GLY A 25 15.62 -15.07 -22.68
C GLY A 25 17.15 -15.02 -22.65
N ARG A 26 17.76 -13.99 -22.03
CA ARG A 26 19.22 -13.87 -21.96
C ARG A 26 19.69 -13.66 -20.53
N ALA A 27 20.14 -14.75 -19.91
CA ALA A 27 21.07 -14.69 -18.80
C ALA A 27 22.40 -14.14 -19.34
N THR A 28 22.89 -13.04 -18.77
CA THR A 28 24.30 -12.64 -18.91
C THR A 28 24.88 -12.48 -17.52
N ALA A 29 25.55 -13.54 -17.07
CA ALA A 29 26.59 -13.43 -16.06
C ALA A 29 27.74 -12.61 -16.65
N GLY A 30 28.05 -11.49 -16.01
CA GLY A 30 29.10 -10.57 -16.43
C GLY A 30 29.78 -9.98 -15.21
N LEU A 31 30.56 -10.80 -14.51
CA LEU A 31 31.56 -10.35 -13.55
C LEU A 31 32.53 -9.41 -14.28
N ARG A 32 32.47 -8.11 -14.00
CA ARG A 32 33.54 -7.16 -14.35
C ARG A 32 34.12 -6.57 -13.08
N VAL A 33 35.29 -7.10 -12.73
CA VAL A 33 36.24 -6.47 -11.82
C VAL A 33 36.73 -5.19 -12.48
N PHE A 34 36.46 -4.04 -11.87
CA PHE A 34 37.08 -2.77 -12.23
C PHE A 34 38.27 -2.51 -11.29
N PRO A 35 39.46 -2.18 -11.81
CA PRO A 35 40.57 -1.73 -10.99
C PRO A 35 40.34 -0.29 -10.52
N GLU A 36 40.56 -0.03 -9.22
CA GLU A 36 40.65 1.32 -8.67
C GLU A 36 41.86 2.08 -9.24
N PRO A 37 41.72 3.38 -9.53
CA PRO A 37 42.85 4.28 -9.61
C PRO A 37 42.82 5.34 -8.50
N GLY A 38 43.88 5.34 -7.69
CA GLY A 38 44.57 6.58 -7.30
C GLY A 38 44.07 7.31 -6.07
N SER A 39 44.55 6.89 -4.91
CA SER A 39 44.61 7.70 -3.68
C SER A 39 45.60 8.86 -3.84
N VAL A 40 45.10 10.06 -4.14
CA VAL A 40 45.88 11.30 -4.04
C VAL A 40 45.68 11.89 -2.64
N GLY A 41 46.70 11.77 -1.80
CA GLY A 41 46.79 12.50 -0.55
C GLY A 41 47.11 13.99 -0.79
N ARG A 42 46.33 14.88 -0.18
CA ARG A 42 46.75 16.25 0.14
C ARG A 42 46.27 16.60 1.55
N PRO A 43 47.15 17.10 2.44
CA PRO A 43 46.76 17.51 3.77
C PRO A 43 46.22 18.94 3.82
N MET A 44 45.28 19.11 4.75
CA MET A 44 44.94 20.28 5.57
C MET A 44 45.33 21.68 5.08
N ALA A 45 44.31 22.53 4.91
CA ALA A 45 44.40 23.95 5.23
C ALA A 45 43.10 24.41 5.92
N SER A 46 43.28 24.80 7.17
CA SER A 46 42.38 25.61 7.98
C SER A 46 42.28 27.01 7.38
N SER A 47 41.09 27.62 7.39
CA SER A 47 40.85 28.97 7.96
C SER A 47 39.60 29.67 7.41
N ALA A 48 38.94 30.36 8.33
CA ALA A 48 38.22 31.63 8.18
C ALA A 48 36.84 31.67 7.49
N SER A 49 35.83 31.75 8.35
CA SER A 49 34.57 32.45 8.11
C SER A 49 34.79 33.98 8.05
N PRO A 50 34.01 34.72 7.24
CA PRO A 50 33.58 36.05 7.64
C PRO A 50 32.05 36.18 7.68
N ARG A 51 31.61 36.88 8.74
CA ARG A 51 30.26 37.40 8.98
C ARG A 51 29.90 38.51 7.98
N ARG A 52 28.60 38.64 7.70
CA ARG A 52 27.80 39.84 7.31
C ARG A 52 26.75 39.38 6.28
N GLY A 53 25.46 39.64 6.36
CA GLY A 53 24.54 40.41 7.21
C GLY A 53 23.16 40.34 6.50
N PRO A 54 22.02 40.58 7.17
CA PRO A 54 20.71 40.44 6.55
C PRO A 54 20.37 41.65 5.67
N SER A 55 20.16 41.41 4.36
CA SER A 55 19.61 42.41 3.44
C SER A 55 18.08 42.46 3.57
N ARG A 56 17.59 43.50 4.25
CA ARG A 56 16.20 43.96 4.21
C ARG A 56 16.05 44.93 3.03
N SER A 57 15.09 44.70 2.13
CA SER A 57 14.45 45.75 1.30
C SER A 57 13.38 45.10 0.40
N THR A 58 12.09 45.16 0.74
CA THR A 58 11.09 46.21 0.45
C THR A 58 10.58 46.27 -1.00
N LEU A 59 9.28 45.95 -1.11
CA LEU A 59 8.20 46.68 -1.80
C LEU A 59 8.26 46.90 -3.31
N LEU A 60 7.18 46.49 -4.01
CA LEU A 60 6.32 47.30 -4.91
C LEU A 60 5.39 46.30 -5.65
N ALA A 61 4.09 46.29 -5.35
CA ALA A 61 3.05 47.07 -6.03
C ALA A 61 2.80 46.62 -7.48
N GLY A 62 1.64 46.01 -7.71
CA GLY A 62 1.13 45.61 -9.01
C GLY A 62 -0.38 45.42 -8.95
N LEU A 63 -1.10 46.52 -8.74
CA LEU A 63 -2.54 46.65 -8.91
C LEU A 63 -2.87 46.60 -10.41
N PHE A 64 -3.73 45.69 -10.85
CA PHE A 64 -4.47 45.83 -12.10
C PHE A 64 -5.95 45.50 -11.87
N VAL A 65 -6.78 46.40 -12.39
CA VAL A 65 -8.19 46.64 -12.06
C VAL A 65 -8.96 46.64 -13.38
N LEU A 66 -10.16 46.03 -13.37
CA LEU A 66 -11.27 46.07 -14.36
C LEU A 66 -11.06 45.23 -15.64
N VAL A 67 -12.08 44.59 -16.24
CA VAL A 67 -13.42 45.09 -16.59
C VAL A 67 -14.44 43.93 -16.69
N ALA A 68 -15.69 44.25 -16.34
CA ALA A 68 -16.89 43.42 -16.41
C ALA A 68 -17.38 43.12 -17.84
N GLY A 69 -18.09 42.01 -18.01
CA GLY A 69 -18.83 41.70 -19.23
C GLY A 69 -20.02 40.80 -18.93
N GLY A 70 -21.12 41.41 -18.45
CA GLY A 70 -22.43 40.76 -18.38
C GLY A 70 -23.16 40.91 -19.71
N ILE A 71 -23.65 39.79 -20.26
CA ILE A 71 -24.78 39.81 -21.20
C ILE A 71 -25.74 38.72 -20.72
N ALA A 72 -26.81 39.18 -20.09
CA ALA A 72 -28.00 38.40 -19.82
C ALA A 72 -28.78 38.23 -21.13
N TRP A 73 -29.18 37.01 -21.46
CA TRP A 73 -30.20 36.77 -22.47
C TRP A 73 -31.42 36.13 -21.79
N SER A 74 -32.48 36.91 -21.70
CA SER A 74 -33.83 36.51 -21.32
C SER A 74 -34.69 36.34 -22.58
N GLY A 75 -35.49 35.28 -22.63
CA GLY A 75 -36.47 35.02 -23.67
C GLY A 75 -37.34 33.81 -23.30
N ALA A 76 -38.63 34.04 -23.13
CA ALA A 76 -39.61 33.24 -22.39
C ALA A 76 -40.31 32.14 -23.26
N PRO A 77 -41.25 31.34 -22.69
CA PRO A 77 -41.66 30.04 -23.21
C PRO A 77 -42.84 30.11 -24.19
N THR A 78 -42.95 29.13 -25.09
CA THR A 78 -44.18 28.88 -25.86
C THR A 78 -44.72 27.49 -25.56
N LEU A 79 -45.81 27.44 -24.79
CA LEU A 79 -46.74 26.31 -24.73
C LEU A 79 -47.53 26.27 -26.05
N GLY A 80 -47.68 25.09 -26.64
CA GLY A 80 -48.79 24.87 -27.57
C GLY A 80 -48.59 23.80 -28.63
N ALA A 81 -49.49 22.82 -28.57
CA ALA A 81 -50.02 22.03 -29.68
C ALA A 81 -49.28 20.73 -30.10
N ARG A 82 -49.82 19.63 -29.56
CA ARG A 82 -49.88 18.32 -30.22
C ARG A 82 -50.91 18.36 -31.36
N PRO A 83 -50.66 17.66 -32.48
CA PRO A 83 -51.69 16.78 -33.02
C PRO A 83 -51.15 15.39 -33.41
N ALA A 84 -52.08 14.54 -33.84
CA ALA A 84 -52.08 13.09 -33.82
C ALA A 84 -51.25 12.38 -34.91
N LYS A 85 -51.02 11.09 -34.64
CA LYS A 85 -50.50 9.98 -35.45
C LYS A 85 -51.28 9.78 -36.77
N PRO A 86 -50.62 9.24 -37.81
CA PRO A 86 -51.13 8.01 -38.43
C PRO A 86 -50.07 6.89 -38.51
N ALA A 87 -50.58 5.69 -38.73
CA ALA A 87 -49.90 4.41 -38.58
C ALA A 87 -49.27 3.88 -39.89
N ALA A 88 -48.44 2.85 -39.68
CA ALA A 88 -48.04 1.76 -40.58
C ALA A 88 -46.90 2.01 -41.57
N ALA A 89 -45.77 1.36 -41.29
CA ALA A 89 -45.17 0.39 -42.21
C ALA A 89 -44.17 -0.49 -41.44
N THR A 90 -44.51 -1.77 -41.34
CA THR A 90 -43.66 -2.87 -40.86
C THR A 90 -42.52 -3.08 -41.85
N LEU A 91 -41.27 -3.07 -41.38
CA LEU A 91 -40.14 -3.71 -42.05
C LEU A 91 -39.40 -4.56 -41.00
N THR A 92 -39.68 -5.86 -41.06
CA THR A 92 -38.98 -6.92 -40.36
C THR A 92 -37.63 -7.17 -41.04
N LEU A 93 -36.53 -6.81 -40.38
CA LEU A 93 -35.25 -7.47 -40.59
C LEU A 93 -34.90 -8.28 -39.34
N GLY A 94 -35.01 -9.60 -39.47
CA GLY A 94 -34.42 -10.54 -38.54
C GLY A 94 -32.89 -10.45 -38.61
N GLY A 95 -32.26 -10.23 -37.46
CA GLY A 95 -30.82 -10.10 -37.34
C GLY A 95 -30.38 -10.28 -35.89
N ALA A 96 -30.26 -11.55 -35.49
CA ALA A 96 -29.48 -12.07 -34.38
C ALA A 96 -29.42 -11.21 -33.09
N SER A 97 -30.37 -11.46 -32.18
CA SER A 97 -30.15 -11.22 -30.76
C SER A 97 -28.93 -12.04 -30.34
N ARG A 98 -27.79 -11.36 -30.22
CA ARG A 98 -26.65 -11.83 -29.44
C ARG A 98 -27.21 -12.28 -28.08
N PRO A 99 -26.87 -13.47 -27.56
CA PRO A 99 -27.31 -13.81 -26.22
C PRO A 99 -26.80 -12.68 -25.33
N ALA A 100 -27.74 -12.01 -24.66
CA ALA A 100 -27.42 -11.25 -23.47
C ALA A 100 -26.66 -12.25 -22.61
N SER A 101 -25.36 -12.05 -22.50
CA SER A 101 -24.56 -12.76 -21.55
C SER A 101 -25.19 -12.39 -20.23
N ASP A 102 -25.98 -13.31 -19.70
CA ASP A 102 -26.31 -13.39 -18.29
C ASP A 102 -24.97 -13.52 -17.56
N ALA A 103 -24.26 -12.39 -17.43
CA ALA A 103 -23.49 -12.13 -16.24
C ALA A 103 -24.51 -11.87 -15.14
N SER A 104 -25.24 -12.93 -14.78
CA SER A 104 -25.62 -13.18 -13.41
C SER A 104 -24.29 -13.18 -12.67
N GLY A 105 -23.91 -11.98 -12.22
CA GLY A 105 -22.91 -11.81 -11.19
C GLY A 105 -23.50 -12.48 -9.98
N ALA A 106 -23.31 -13.81 -9.87
CA ALA A 106 -23.40 -14.49 -8.61
C ALA A 106 -22.64 -13.59 -7.62
N PRO A 107 -23.23 -13.22 -6.48
CA PRO A 107 -22.50 -12.49 -5.47
C PRO A 107 -21.22 -13.27 -5.24
N VAL A 108 -20.07 -12.71 -5.64
CA VAL A 108 -18.79 -13.19 -5.13
C VAL A 108 -19.01 -13.16 -3.64
N PRO A 109 -18.90 -14.28 -2.91
CA PRO A 109 -19.18 -14.29 -1.49
C PRO A 109 -18.39 -13.14 -0.90
N LEU A 110 -19.10 -12.13 -0.41
CA LEU A 110 -18.48 -11.09 0.40
C LEU A 110 -17.94 -11.89 1.56
N ILE A 111 -16.62 -12.13 1.56
CA ILE A 111 -15.97 -12.95 2.58
C ILE A 111 -16.47 -12.35 3.90
N GLU A 112 -17.32 -13.10 4.61
CA GLU A 112 -18.24 -12.55 5.62
C GLU A 112 -17.51 -11.98 6.85
N ARG A 113 -16.16 -11.89 6.82
CA ARG A 113 -15.33 -10.97 7.60
C ARG A 113 -14.11 -10.54 6.79
N GLY A 114 -14.02 -9.24 6.46
CA GLY A 114 -12.85 -8.55 5.92
C GLY A 114 -12.59 -8.78 4.43
N GLY A 115 -12.72 -7.73 3.62
CA GLY A 115 -12.09 -7.67 2.30
C GLY A 115 -10.59 -7.37 2.42
N LEU A 116 -9.92 -7.05 1.31
CA LEU A 116 -8.52 -6.63 1.37
C LEU A 116 -8.37 -5.35 2.22
N PRO A 117 -7.27 -5.23 2.99
CA PRO A 117 -6.98 -3.98 3.68
C PRO A 117 -6.62 -2.90 2.66
N THR A 118 -7.27 -1.73 2.76
CA THR A 118 -7.10 -0.61 1.83
C THR A 118 -6.36 0.56 2.45
N ARG A 119 -6.46 0.76 3.77
CA ARG A 119 -5.80 1.84 4.50
C ARG A 119 -5.48 1.42 5.93
N LEU A 120 -4.37 1.91 6.44
CA LEU A 120 -3.88 1.69 7.80
C LEU A 120 -3.68 3.04 8.49
N VAL A 121 -4.28 3.19 9.66
CA VAL A 121 -4.16 4.39 10.49
C VAL A 121 -3.69 4.00 11.89
N ILE A 122 -2.66 4.68 12.39
CA ILE A 122 -2.12 4.50 13.73
C ILE A 122 -1.94 5.88 14.35
N PRO A 123 -2.95 6.40 15.08
CA PRO A 123 -2.94 7.78 15.56
C PRO A 123 -1.73 8.10 16.44
N ALA A 124 -1.33 7.19 17.34
CA ALA A 124 -0.20 7.38 18.25
C ALA A 124 1.13 7.61 17.51
N ALA A 125 1.27 7.08 16.30
CA ALA A 125 2.46 7.23 15.46
C ALA A 125 2.30 8.28 14.35
N GLY A 126 1.12 8.91 14.22
CA GLY A 126 0.80 9.80 13.11
C GLY A 126 0.86 9.11 11.74
N ILE A 127 0.63 7.80 11.69
CA ILE A 127 0.67 7.00 10.46
C ILE A 127 -0.73 6.98 9.85
N ASP A 128 -0.80 7.35 8.58
CA ASP A 128 -1.99 7.25 7.73
C ASP A 128 -1.51 6.91 6.32
N THR A 129 -1.73 5.67 5.89
CA THR A 129 -1.20 5.17 4.62
C THR A 129 -2.18 4.23 3.94
N VAL A 130 -2.15 4.23 2.62
CA VAL A 130 -2.79 3.16 1.83
C VAL A 130 -2.06 1.84 2.06
N VAL A 131 -2.79 0.74 1.90
CA VAL A 131 -2.28 -0.63 1.97
C VAL A 131 -2.38 -1.25 0.57
N SER A 132 -1.33 -1.94 0.16
CA SER A 132 -1.27 -2.69 -1.10
C SER A 132 -0.94 -4.14 -0.79
N GLU A 133 -1.46 -5.08 -1.57
CA GLU A 133 -1.04 -6.48 -1.45
C GLU A 133 0.41 -6.63 -1.93
N VAL A 134 1.21 -7.35 -1.14
CA VAL A 134 2.59 -7.71 -1.46
C VAL A 134 2.76 -9.23 -1.43
N GLY A 135 3.58 -9.74 -2.35
CA GLY A 135 3.86 -11.16 -2.46
C GLY A 135 5.23 -11.57 -1.89
N VAL A 136 5.66 -12.76 -2.28
CA VAL A 136 7.05 -13.20 -2.19
C VAL A 136 7.62 -13.20 -3.60
N VAL A 137 8.71 -12.47 -3.78
CA VAL A 137 9.48 -12.42 -5.03
C VAL A 137 10.77 -13.22 -4.87
N LEU A 138 11.34 -13.66 -5.99
CA LEU A 138 12.65 -14.30 -6.00
C LEU A 138 13.72 -13.24 -6.34
N GLU A 139 14.57 -12.92 -5.37
CA GLU A 139 15.81 -12.16 -5.58
C GLU A 139 16.98 -13.13 -5.47
N ASP A 140 17.83 -13.20 -6.51
CA ASP A 140 18.97 -14.12 -6.58
C ASP A 140 18.62 -15.59 -6.26
N GLY A 141 17.43 -16.02 -6.68
CA GLY A 141 16.92 -17.38 -6.43
C GLY A 141 16.48 -17.64 -4.99
N LYS A 142 16.45 -16.63 -4.13
CA LYS A 142 15.99 -16.72 -2.74
C LYS A 142 14.64 -16.01 -2.58
N PRO A 143 13.70 -16.59 -1.81
CA PRO A 143 12.42 -15.94 -1.53
C PRO A 143 12.65 -14.73 -0.64
N VAL A 144 12.28 -13.55 -1.13
CA VAL A 144 12.31 -12.28 -0.40
C VAL A 144 10.88 -11.74 -0.35
N TRP A 145 10.48 -11.31 0.84
CA TRP A 145 9.20 -10.65 1.03
C TRP A 145 9.22 -9.30 0.33
N GLU A 146 8.27 -9.09 -0.57
CA GLU A 146 8.11 -7.81 -1.24
C GLU A 146 7.61 -6.76 -0.22
N THR A 147 8.14 -5.55 -0.33
CA THR A 147 7.69 -4.39 0.44
C THR A 147 7.26 -3.31 -0.52
N ALA A 148 6.10 -2.71 -0.28
CA ALA A 148 5.59 -1.68 -1.16
C ALA A 148 6.36 -0.37 -0.92
N TRP A 149 6.92 0.20 -1.99
CA TRP A 149 7.79 1.37 -1.88
C TRP A 149 7.07 2.66 -1.46
N ARG A 150 5.76 2.74 -1.66
CA ARG A 150 4.95 3.96 -1.46
C ARG A 150 3.70 3.71 -0.60
N SER A 151 3.58 2.52 0.00
CA SER A 151 2.43 2.08 0.79
C SER A 151 2.87 1.06 1.84
N ALA A 152 1.96 0.68 2.74
CA ALA A 152 2.17 -0.50 3.56
C ALA A 152 1.77 -1.76 2.77
N GLY A 153 2.52 -2.85 2.95
CA GLY A 153 2.31 -4.11 2.24
C GLY A 153 1.59 -5.14 3.08
N HIS A 154 0.35 -5.49 2.74
CA HIS A 154 -0.34 -6.66 3.31
C HIS A 154 0.15 -7.93 2.63
N HIS A 155 0.55 -8.93 3.43
CA HIS A 155 1.06 -10.19 2.90
C HIS A 155 -0.08 -11.09 2.43
N LEU A 156 -0.06 -11.50 1.16
CA LEU A 156 -1.13 -12.23 0.47
C LEU A 156 -1.64 -13.48 1.22
N ASP A 157 -0.73 -14.22 1.86
CA ASP A 157 -1.04 -15.48 2.56
C ASP A 157 -1.40 -15.27 4.05
N SER A 158 -1.53 -14.02 4.49
CA SER A 158 -1.89 -13.65 5.88
C SER A 158 -3.37 -13.34 6.04
N ALA A 159 -3.88 -13.32 7.28
CA ALA A 159 -5.31 -13.13 7.53
C ALA A 159 -5.82 -11.77 7.01
N LEU A 160 -7.11 -11.71 6.67
CA LEU A 160 -7.78 -10.45 6.32
C LEU A 160 -8.32 -9.73 7.58
N PRO A 161 -8.72 -8.46 7.48
CA PRO A 161 -9.25 -7.69 8.59
C PRO A 161 -10.43 -8.37 9.29
N GLY A 162 -10.36 -8.44 10.62
CA GLY A 162 -11.38 -9.07 11.46
C GLY A 162 -11.47 -10.61 11.39
N GLN A 163 -10.67 -11.28 10.55
CA GLN A 163 -10.62 -12.74 10.50
C GLN A 163 -9.78 -13.32 11.64
N ALA A 164 -10.15 -14.51 12.10
CA ALA A 164 -9.27 -15.31 12.94
C ALA A 164 -7.99 -15.65 12.16
N GLY A 165 -6.84 -15.46 12.79
CA GLY A 165 -5.56 -15.52 12.11
C GLY A 165 -4.72 -14.30 12.39
N ASN A 166 -3.53 -14.28 11.79
CA ASN A 166 -2.62 -13.16 11.90
C ASN A 166 -2.54 -12.42 10.57
N MET A 167 -3.05 -11.20 10.53
CA MET A 167 -2.83 -10.27 9.42
C MET A 167 -1.44 -9.68 9.55
N VAL A 168 -0.61 -9.82 8.52
CA VAL A 168 0.73 -9.25 8.52
C VAL A 168 0.78 -8.08 7.56
N ILE A 169 1.26 -6.94 8.05
CA ILE A 169 1.53 -5.74 7.25
C ILE A 169 2.98 -5.31 7.44
N SER A 170 3.72 -5.16 6.34
CA SER A 170 5.10 -4.68 6.33
C SER A 170 5.22 -3.27 5.76
N GLY A 171 6.28 -2.56 6.13
CA GLY A 171 6.54 -1.22 5.59
C GLY A 171 7.95 -0.74 5.90
N HIS A 172 8.43 0.23 5.12
CA HIS A 172 9.77 0.78 5.28
C HIS A 172 9.87 1.78 6.45
N VAL A 173 10.91 1.64 7.27
CA VAL A 173 11.30 2.64 8.29
C VAL A 173 12.07 3.81 7.67
N SER A 174 12.77 3.54 6.57
CA SER A 174 13.57 4.50 5.81
C SER A 174 13.67 4.08 4.35
N VAL A 175 13.82 5.04 3.46
CA VAL A 175 14.02 4.84 2.02
C VAL A 175 15.16 5.75 1.55
N ALA A 176 16.00 5.25 0.64
CA ALA A 176 17.11 6.03 0.08
C ALA A 176 16.65 6.95 -1.07
N ASP A 177 15.72 6.46 -1.90
CA ASP A 177 15.10 7.23 -2.96
C ASP A 177 13.96 8.09 -2.40
N ARG A 178 13.95 9.38 -2.77
CA ARG A 178 12.94 10.36 -2.39
C ARG A 178 11.60 10.16 -3.09
N SER A 179 11.54 9.32 -4.13
CA SER A 179 10.30 8.91 -4.79
C SER A 179 9.46 7.94 -3.92
N ASN A 180 10.11 7.31 -2.94
CA ASN A 180 9.54 6.30 -2.05
C ASN A 180 9.13 6.91 -0.70
N VAL A 181 8.35 6.17 0.08
CA VAL A 181 7.81 6.63 1.36
C VAL A 181 8.16 5.64 2.48
N ALA A 182 8.81 6.16 3.52
CA ALA A 182 9.03 5.42 4.75
C ALA A 182 7.76 5.44 5.63
N VAL A 183 6.75 4.68 5.24
CA VAL A 183 5.42 4.68 5.89
C VAL A 183 5.45 4.29 7.37
N PHE A 184 6.47 3.53 7.80
CA PHE A 184 6.65 3.10 9.19
C PHE A 184 7.82 3.81 9.90
N ARG A 185 8.22 5.00 9.42
CA ARG A 185 9.30 5.80 10.03
C ARG A 185 9.09 6.09 11.52
N THR A 186 7.84 6.24 11.94
CA THR A 186 7.43 6.62 13.31
C THR A 186 6.74 5.49 14.07
N LEU A 187 6.81 4.25 13.56
CA LEU A 187 6.18 3.10 14.21
C LEU A 187 6.77 2.82 15.61
N ASP A 188 7.98 3.30 15.89
CA ASP A 188 8.63 3.24 17.20
C ASP A 188 7.94 4.09 18.29
N ALA A 189 7.01 4.97 17.92
CA ALA A 189 6.18 5.73 18.86
C ALA A 189 5.02 4.91 19.45
N VAL A 190 4.69 3.75 18.88
CA VAL A 190 3.57 2.92 19.32
C VAL A 190 3.89 2.20 20.63
N GLY A 191 2.95 2.21 21.56
CA GLY A 191 2.98 1.49 22.83
C GLY A 191 1.81 0.53 23.00
N ALA A 192 1.85 -0.27 24.08
CA ALA A 192 0.74 -1.15 24.44
C ALA A 192 -0.51 -0.33 24.79
N GLY A 193 -1.68 -0.78 24.31
CA GLY A 193 -2.96 -0.08 24.46
C GLY A 193 -3.32 0.87 23.33
N ASP A 194 -2.34 1.29 22.50
CA ASP A 194 -2.62 2.12 21.33
C ASP A 194 -3.51 1.39 20.31
N VAL A 195 -4.22 2.16 19.51
CA VAL A 195 -5.16 1.63 18.51
C VAL A 195 -4.52 1.62 17.13
N ILE A 196 -4.68 0.49 16.45
CA ILE A 196 -4.42 0.31 15.02
C ILE A 196 -5.78 0.19 14.33
N GLU A 197 -6.06 1.06 13.38
CA GLU A 197 -7.26 0.99 12.53
C GLU A 197 -6.89 0.47 11.14
N VAL A 198 -7.51 -0.63 10.74
CA VAL A 198 -7.38 -1.20 9.40
C VAL A 198 -8.70 -1.05 8.67
N TYR A 199 -8.67 -0.35 7.55
CA TYR A 199 -9.83 -0.14 6.69
C TYR A 199 -9.89 -1.25 5.64
N SER A 200 -11.10 -1.72 5.35
CA SER A 200 -11.39 -2.58 4.21
C SER A 200 -12.66 -2.06 3.54
N GLY A 201 -12.49 -1.34 2.44
CA GLY A 201 -13.57 -0.49 1.90
C GLY A 201 -14.07 0.48 2.96
N ASP A 202 -15.38 0.48 3.22
CA ASP A 202 -16.03 1.35 4.22
C ASP A 202 -15.99 0.78 5.65
N SER A 203 -15.49 -0.45 5.84
CA SER A 203 -15.40 -1.09 7.16
C SER A 203 -14.11 -0.75 7.87
N ILE A 204 -14.18 -0.51 9.18
CA ILE A 204 -13.02 -0.23 10.04
C ILE A 204 -12.88 -1.34 11.08
N TYR A 205 -11.71 -1.98 11.11
CA TYR A 205 -11.33 -2.98 12.09
C TYR A 205 -10.31 -2.39 13.05
N ARG A 206 -10.63 -2.37 14.34
CA ARG A 206 -9.78 -1.80 15.37
C ARG A 206 -9.06 -2.89 16.13
N TYR A 207 -7.76 -2.72 16.30
CA TYR A 207 -6.91 -3.60 17.07
C TYR A 207 -6.23 -2.81 18.17
N ALA A 208 -6.23 -3.34 19.40
CA ALA A 208 -5.44 -2.79 20.49
C ALA A 208 -4.06 -3.44 20.51
N VAL A 209 -3.01 -2.63 20.53
CA VAL A 209 -1.62 -3.09 20.64
C VAL A 209 -1.43 -3.83 21.95
N LYS A 210 -0.88 -5.03 21.87
CA LYS A 210 -0.54 -5.88 23.03
C LYS A 210 0.94 -5.86 23.32
N THR A 211 1.77 -5.95 22.27
CA THR A 211 3.21 -6.10 22.44
C THR A 211 3.95 -5.33 21.37
N VAL A 212 5.04 -4.69 21.78
CA VAL A 212 6.05 -4.09 20.90
C VAL A 212 7.37 -4.78 21.20
N SER A 213 8.10 -5.21 20.17
CA SER A 213 9.30 -6.03 20.34
C SER A 213 10.33 -5.76 19.26
N ILE A 214 11.61 -5.88 19.61
CA ILE A 214 12.72 -5.95 18.67
C ILE A 214 13.08 -7.42 18.45
N ALA A 215 13.29 -7.81 17.19
CA ALA A 215 13.60 -9.19 16.84
C ALA A 215 14.61 -9.29 15.68
N PRO A 216 15.38 -10.38 15.59
CA PRO A 216 16.26 -10.58 14.45
C PRO A 216 15.46 -10.77 13.15
N PRO A 217 16.02 -10.48 11.97
CA PRO A 217 15.33 -10.67 10.69
C PRO A 217 14.88 -12.12 10.42
N SER A 218 15.56 -13.10 11.00
CA SER A 218 15.24 -14.54 10.90
C SER A 218 14.00 -14.97 11.70
N ALA A 219 13.41 -14.05 12.47
CA ALA A 219 12.45 -14.41 13.50
C ALA A 219 11.01 -14.53 12.97
N VAL A 220 10.83 -15.40 11.98
CA VAL A 220 9.59 -15.68 11.22
C VAL A 220 8.38 -16.12 12.07
N ARG A 221 8.59 -16.41 13.36
CA ARG A 221 7.54 -16.75 14.33
C ARG A 221 6.41 -15.72 14.42
N PHE A 222 6.71 -14.44 14.15
CA PHE A 222 5.73 -13.36 14.14
C PHE A 222 4.80 -13.36 12.92
N LEU A 223 5.13 -14.15 11.89
CA LEU A 223 4.32 -14.31 10.68
C LEU A 223 3.33 -15.46 10.81
N ARG A 224 3.43 -16.28 11.85
CA ARG A 224 2.54 -17.43 12.04
C ARG A 224 1.12 -16.98 12.29
N SER A 225 0.17 -17.79 11.80
CA SER A 225 -1.25 -17.58 12.07
C SER A 225 -1.57 -17.72 13.57
N SER A 226 -2.70 -17.15 13.97
CA SER A 226 -3.22 -17.12 15.34
C SER A 226 -4.62 -17.72 15.38
N GLN A 227 -5.06 -18.21 16.53
CA GLN A 227 -6.45 -18.64 16.72
C GLN A 227 -7.40 -17.45 16.91
N SER A 228 -6.85 -16.29 17.31
CA SER A 228 -7.59 -15.04 17.46
C SER A 228 -7.33 -14.12 16.27
N ALA A 229 -8.17 -13.10 16.07
CA ALA A 229 -7.93 -12.05 15.09
C ALA A 229 -6.80 -11.12 15.57
N THR A 230 -5.61 -11.26 14.99
CA THR A 230 -4.42 -10.46 15.32
C THR A 230 -3.92 -9.68 14.12
N VAL A 231 -3.28 -8.55 14.38
CA VAL A 231 -2.51 -7.79 13.40
C VAL A 231 -1.06 -7.72 13.85
N THR A 232 -0.13 -7.96 12.93
CA THR A 232 1.31 -7.81 13.13
C THR A 232 1.85 -6.79 12.13
N LEU A 233 2.39 -5.69 12.64
CA LEU A 233 3.09 -4.68 11.85
C LEU A 233 4.60 -4.90 11.97
N ILE A 234 5.30 -4.93 10.83
CA ILE A 234 6.74 -5.24 10.80
C ILE A 234 7.49 -4.18 9.99
N THR A 235 8.57 -3.65 10.57
CA THR A 235 9.53 -2.80 9.88
C THR A 235 10.96 -3.08 10.31
N CYS A 236 11.95 -2.52 9.62
CA CYS A 236 13.33 -2.52 10.12
C CYS A 236 13.48 -1.56 11.30
N THR A 237 14.42 -1.82 12.19
CA THR A 237 14.91 -0.79 13.13
C THR A 237 15.67 0.29 12.38
N ARG A 238 15.87 1.47 13.00
CA ARG A 238 16.57 2.60 12.38
C ARG A 238 18.02 2.29 11.96
N ASP A 239 18.67 1.36 12.66
CA ASP A 239 20.00 0.87 12.33
C ASP A 239 20.00 -0.22 11.23
N LEU A 240 18.82 -0.61 10.75
CA LEU A 240 18.56 -1.63 9.72
C LEU A 240 19.01 -3.05 10.06
N LYS A 241 19.42 -3.31 11.31
CA LYS A 241 19.95 -4.62 11.74
C LYS A 241 18.86 -5.59 12.19
N ASN A 242 17.78 -5.06 12.76
CA ASN A 242 16.72 -5.84 13.38
C ASN A 242 15.36 -5.43 12.82
N ARG A 243 14.32 -6.12 13.29
CA ARG A 243 12.92 -5.80 13.02
C ARG A 243 12.28 -5.21 14.27
N LEU A 244 11.56 -4.11 14.08
CA LEU A 244 10.56 -3.64 15.03
C LEU A 244 9.24 -4.35 14.68
N VAL A 245 8.64 -5.00 15.67
CA VAL A 245 7.40 -5.77 15.53
C VAL A 245 6.37 -5.25 16.52
N VAL A 246 5.20 -4.87 16.01
CA VAL A 246 4.04 -4.45 16.81
C VAL A 246 2.93 -5.48 16.60
N VAL A 247 2.41 -6.05 17.69
CA VAL A 247 1.32 -7.04 17.65
C VAL A 247 0.10 -6.48 18.36
N GLY A 248 -1.06 -6.52 17.71
CA GLY A 248 -2.35 -6.14 18.27
C GLY A 248 -3.42 -7.22 18.11
N THR A 249 -4.46 -7.13 18.93
CA THR A 249 -5.64 -8.03 18.87
C THR A 249 -6.89 -7.21 18.59
N LEU A 250 -7.84 -7.77 17.84
CA LEU A 250 -9.12 -7.13 17.53
C LEU A 250 -9.87 -6.78 18.85
N ILE A 251 -10.55 -5.63 18.86
CA ILE A 251 -11.39 -5.12 19.96
C ILE A 251 -12.82 -4.83 19.52
#